data_AF-A0A7S3SBF5-F1
#
_entry.id   AF-A0A7S3SBF5-F1
#
_cell.length_a   1.000
_cell.length_b   1.000
_cell.length_c   1.000
_cell.angle_alpha   90.00
_cell.angle_beta   90.00
_cell.angle_gamma   90.00
#
_symmetry.space_group_name_H-M   'P 1'
#
loop_
_entity.id
_entity.type
_entity.pdbx_description
1 polymer ?
#
loop_
_entity_poly.entity_id
_entity_poly.type
_entity_poly.pdbx_seq_one_letter_code
_entity_poly.pdbx_strand_id
1 'polypeptide(L)'
;NLQSREPLAPSAAAWPAALLEAPRVASWLASSSPFTVYSTAEGPPGEEVVAPLAALLAGARCGVVVAGAMRSDAGRRAAAALAARLGWPLLADINSGLRKPGAAGESEGTTSAAAVRSVPLYDLLIGAEEVAPPDVVLMAGGR
;
A
#
# COMPACT_ATOMS: atom_id res chain seq x y z
N ASN A 1 -3.48 5.99 26.73
CA ASN A 1 -3.80 5.85 28.17
C ASN A 1 -2.66 6.50 28.94
N LEU A 2 -2.95 7.51 29.77
CA LEU A 2 -1.97 8.17 30.62
C LEU A 2 -2.40 7.94 32.07
N GLN A 3 -1.58 7.20 32.82
CA GLN A 3 -1.85 6.91 34.22
C GLN A 3 -1.11 7.93 35.08
N SER A 4 -1.87 8.67 35.90
CA SER A 4 -1.34 9.67 36.81
C SER A 4 -1.64 9.26 38.25
N ARG A 5 -0.76 9.63 39.19
CA ARG A 5 -0.98 9.42 40.63
C ARG A 5 -1.24 10.75 41.30
N GLU A 6 -2.04 10.74 42.36
CA GLU A 6 -2.23 11.91 43.20
C GLU A 6 -0.91 12.36 43.83
N PRO A 7 -0.71 13.68 44.02
CA PRO A 7 -1.65 14.76 43.73
C PRO A 7 -1.65 15.19 42.26
N LEU A 8 -2.84 15.44 41.72
CA LEU A 8 -3.03 15.98 40.35
C LEU A 8 -3.22 17.49 40.32
N ALA A 9 -3.49 18.10 41.48
CA ALA A 9 -3.66 19.54 41.59
C ALA A 9 -2.33 20.26 41.32
N PRO A 10 -2.35 21.42 40.65
CA PRO A 10 -1.16 22.24 40.48
C PRO A 10 -0.52 22.56 41.82
N SER A 11 0.81 22.42 41.89
CA SER A 11 1.61 22.74 43.07
C SER A 11 2.53 23.91 42.77
N ALA A 12 2.81 24.73 43.77
CA ALA A 12 3.84 25.78 43.69
C ALA A 12 5.27 25.22 43.74
N ALA A 13 5.43 23.89 43.93
CA ALA A 13 6.72 23.23 43.87
C ALA A 13 7.38 23.44 42.50
N ALA A 14 8.68 23.71 42.50
CA ALA A 14 9.44 23.88 41.28
C ALA A 14 9.44 22.57 40.46
N TRP A 15 9.13 22.69 39.17
CA TRP A 15 9.26 21.58 38.24
C TRP A 15 10.75 21.26 38.02
N PRO A 16 11.15 19.97 37.94
CA PRO A 16 12.52 19.59 37.67
C PRO A 16 12.93 19.90 36.21
N ALA A 17 13.27 21.15 35.94
CA ALA A 17 13.63 21.66 34.61
C ALA A 17 14.85 20.96 33.99
N ALA A 18 15.73 20.36 34.81
CA ALA A 18 16.89 19.59 34.36
C ALA A 18 16.55 18.46 33.37
N LEU A 19 15.30 17.95 33.39
CA LEU A 19 14.83 16.95 32.42
C LEU A 19 14.75 17.49 30.99
N LEU A 20 14.54 18.81 30.82
CA LEU A 20 14.48 19.47 29.51
C LEU A 20 15.88 19.73 28.94
N GLU A 21 16.89 19.81 29.80
CA GLU A 21 18.29 20.05 29.43
C GLU A 21 18.99 18.82 28.84
N ALA A 22 18.34 17.65 28.87
CA ALA A 22 18.86 16.47 28.20
C ALA A 22 19.09 16.77 26.70
N PRO A 23 20.27 16.49 26.11
CA PRO A 23 20.66 17.03 24.80
C PRO A 23 19.63 16.80 23.68
N ARG A 24 19.01 15.61 23.63
CA ARG A 24 17.97 15.28 22.65
C ARG A 24 16.67 16.06 22.86
N VAL A 25 16.30 16.31 24.12
CA VAL A 25 15.08 17.06 24.47
C VAL A 25 15.30 18.54 24.20
N ALA A 26 16.43 19.10 24.62
CA ALA A 26 16.81 20.48 24.35
C ALA A 26 16.86 20.78 22.84
N SER A 27 17.49 19.90 22.05
CA SER A 27 17.53 20.03 20.59
C SER A 27 16.15 19.95 19.94
N TRP A 28 15.24 19.15 20.50
CA TRP A 28 13.87 19.04 19.99
C TRP A 28 13.03 20.27 20.36
N LEU A 29 13.15 20.77 21.60
CA LEU A 29 12.45 21.99 22.05
C LEU A 29 12.85 23.22 21.22
N ALA A 30 14.09 23.28 20.75
CA ALA A 30 14.58 24.33 19.85
C ALA A 30 14.16 24.13 18.38
N SER A 31 13.44 23.05 18.06
CA SER A 31 13.03 22.67 16.71
C SER A 31 11.52 22.76 16.53
N SER A 32 11.07 22.94 15.28
CA SER A 32 9.67 22.79 14.87
C SER A 32 9.33 21.36 14.42
N SER A 33 10.29 20.45 14.45
CA SER A 33 10.12 19.06 13.98
C SER A 33 9.62 18.13 15.09
N PRO A 34 8.87 17.06 14.76
CA PRO A 34 8.50 16.02 15.74
C PRO A 34 9.71 15.38 16.43
N PHE A 35 9.57 14.99 17.71
CA PHE A 35 10.65 14.32 18.45
C PHE A 35 11.11 12.99 17.82
N THR A 36 10.19 12.32 17.13
CA THR A 36 10.45 11.10 16.37
C THR A 36 9.72 11.18 15.05
N VAL A 37 10.47 10.99 13.96
CA VAL A 37 9.93 10.86 12.61
C VAL A 37 10.00 9.38 12.25
N TYR A 38 8.86 8.75 12.03
CA TYR A 38 8.82 7.41 11.49
C TYR A 38 9.05 7.49 10.00
N SER A 39 10.15 6.91 9.51
CA SER A 39 10.40 6.81 8.08
C SER A 39 9.38 5.87 7.46
N THR A 40 8.54 6.41 6.57
CA THR A 40 7.83 5.59 5.60
C THR A 40 8.81 5.12 4.53
N ALA A 41 8.66 3.90 4.04
CA ALA A 41 9.41 3.46 2.87
C ALA A 41 9.00 4.35 1.69
N GLU A 42 9.91 5.24 1.28
CA GLU A 42 9.72 6.15 0.17
C GLU A 42 10.70 5.75 -0.94
N GLY A 43 10.16 5.14 -1.99
CA GLY A 43 10.92 4.77 -3.18
C GLY A 43 10.42 3.49 -3.82
N PRO A 44 10.64 3.32 -5.14
CA PRO A 44 10.48 2.03 -5.77
C PRO A 44 11.45 1.02 -5.13
N PRO A 45 11.09 -0.26 -5.07
CA PRO A 45 12.03 -1.29 -4.66
C PRO A 45 13.26 -1.29 -5.58
N GLY A 46 14.44 -1.59 -5.04
CA GLY A 46 15.67 -1.69 -5.82
C GLY A 46 15.66 -2.87 -6.79
N GLU A 47 16.63 -2.87 -7.71
CA GLU A 47 16.77 -3.89 -8.75
C GLU A 47 16.92 -5.30 -8.15
N GLU A 48 17.52 -5.40 -6.96
CA GLU A 48 17.68 -6.63 -6.20
C GLU A 48 16.35 -7.29 -5.81
N VAL A 49 15.25 -6.53 -5.78
CA VAL A 49 13.89 -7.04 -5.55
C VAL A 49 13.14 -7.19 -6.88
N VAL A 50 13.30 -6.22 -7.79
CA VAL A 50 12.56 -6.19 -9.06
C VAL A 50 12.98 -7.31 -10.00
N ALA A 51 14.29 -7.58 -10.16
CA ALA A 51 14.77 -8.57 -11.10
C ALA A 51 14.34 -10.01 -10.76
N PRO A 52 14.44 -10.48 -9.49
CA PRO A 52 13.92 -11.80 -9.11
C PRO A 52 12.41 -11.91 -9.28
N LEU A 53 11.66 -10.85 -8.95
CA LEU A 53 10.21 -10.82 -9.15
C LEU A 53 9.87 -10.93 -10.65
N ALA A 54 10.53 -10.15 -11.50
CA ALA A 54 10.32 -10.20 -12.94
C ALA A 54 10.62 -11.59 -13.53
N ALA A 55 11.70 -12.23 -13.07
CA ALA A 55 12.04 -13.60 -13.48
C ALA A 55 10.96 -14.62 -13.06
N LEU A 56 10.40 -14.48 -11.85
CA LEU A 56 9.31 -15.32 -11.37
C LEU A 56 8.05 -15.11 -12.21
N LEU A 57 7.67 -13.86 -12.49
CA LEU A 57 6.48 -13.53 -13.28
C LEU A 57 6.62 -14.01 -14.73
N ALA A 58 7.82 -13.96 -15.31
CA ALA A 58 8.08 -14.44 -16.67
C ALA A 58 7.94 -15.97 -16.81
N GLY A 59 8.15 -16.73 -15.73
CA GLY A 59 7.97 -18.18 -15.71
C GLY A 59 6.53 -18.64 -15.49
N ALA A 60 5.62 -17.74 -15.16
CA ALA A 60 4.23 -18.07 -14.85
C ALA A 60 3.41 -18.36 -16.12
N ARG A 61 2.63 -19.43 -16.08
CA ARG A 61 1.74 -19.83 -17.18
C ARG A 61 0.32 -19.34 -16.98
N CYS A 62 -0.11 -19.20 -15.72
CA CYS A 62 -1.46 -18.81 -15.35
C CYS A 62 -1.42 -17.91 -14.09
N GLY A 63 -1.03 -16.66 -14.28
CA GLY A 63 -0.99 -15.69 -13.19
C GLY A 63 -2.29 -14.90 -13.04
N VAL A 64 -2.50 -14.37 -11.84
CA VAL A 64 -3.60 -13.46 -11.52
C VAL A 64 -3.09 -12.27 -10.70
N VAL A 65 -3.64 -11.08 -10.94
CA VAL A 65 -3.36 -9.89 -10.13
C VAL A 65 -4.56 -9.63 -9.22
N VAL A 66 -4.32 -9.55 -7.91
CA VAL A 66 -5.34 -9.20 -6.93
C VAL A 66 -5.06 -7.78 -6.44
N ALA A 67 -5.98 -6.87 -6.70
CA ALA A 67 -5.87 -5.49 -6.23
C ALA A 67 -6.65 -5.32 -4.92
N GLY A 68 -5.93 -5.12 -3.82
CA GLY A 68 -6.47 -4.74 -2.52
C GLY A 68 -6.64 -3.22 -2.38
N ALA A 69 -6.82 -2.75 -1.14
CA ALA A 69 -6.92 -1.32 -0.86
C ALA A 69 -5.61 -0.59 -1.21
N MET A 70 -5.73 0.57 -1.85
CA MET A 70 -4.60 1.41 -2.27
C MET A 70 -4.85 2.87 -1.88
N ARG A 71 -3.78 3.55 -1.44
CA ARG A 71 -3.83 4.92 -0.92
C ARG A 71 -3.85 5.99 -2.02
N SER A 72 -3.33 5.68 -3.21
CA SER A 72 -3.17 6.64 -4.29
C SER A 72 -3.74 6.14 -5.61
N ASP A 73 -4.25 7.06 -6.43
CA ASP A 73 -4.74 6.74 -7.78
C ASP A 73 -3.62 6.32 -8.73
N ALA A 74 -2.41 6.82 -8.50
CA ALA A 74 -1.22 6.35 -9.22
C ALA A 74 -0.99 4.85 -8.98
N GLY A 75 -1.13 4.38 -7.73
CA GLY A 75 -1.03 2.95 -7.40
C GLY A 75 -2.12 2.12 -8.08
N ARG A 76 -3.37 2.61 -8.06
CA ARG A 76 -4.49 1.95 -8.76
C ARG A 76 -4.22 1.78 -10.26
N ARG A 77 -3.80 2.86 -10.93
CA ARG A 77 -3.46 2.84 -12.36
C ARG A 77 -2.27 1.93 -12.65
N ALA A 78 -1.25 1.93 -11.79
CA ALA A 78 -0.09 1.05 -11.94
C ALA A 78 -0.47 -0.44 -11.82
N ALA A 79 -1.33 -0.80 -10.87
CA ALA A 79 -1.81 -2.17 -10.72
C ALA A 79 -2.62 -2.63 -11.96
N ALA A 80 -3.50 -1.77 -12.46
CA ALA A 80 -4.26 -2.02 -13.68
C ALA A 80 -3.34 -2.16 -14.91
N ALA A 81 -2.39 -1.24 -15.08
CA ALA A 81 -1.42 -1.29 -16.18
C ALA A 81 -0.52 -2.55 -16.11
N LEU A 82 -0.16 -2.98 -14.91
CA LEU A 82 0.62 -4.20 -14.70
C LEU A 82 -0.17 -5.45 -15.11
N ALA A 83 -1.44 -5.55 -14.69
CA ALA A 83 -2.31 -6.66 -15.11
C ALA A 83 -2.49 -6.70 -16.63
N ALA A 84 -2.73 -5.54 -17.27
CA ALA A 84 -2.78 -5.42 -18.72
C ALA A 84 -1.49 -5.86 -19.40
N ARG A 85 -0.33 -5.48 -18.85
CA ARG A 85 0.98 -5.81 -19.44
C ARG A 85 1.32 -7.29 -19.31
N LEU A 86 0.95 -7.92 -18.20
CA LEU A 86 1.12 -9.36 -17.98
C LEU A 86 0.07 -10.17 -18.77
N GLY A 87 -1.00 -9.54 -19.24
CA GLY A 87 -2.14 -10.22 -19.85
C GLY A 87 -2.95 -11.05 -18.83
N TRP A 88 -2.79 -10.75 -17.54
CA TRP A 88 -3.41 -11.50 -16.45
C TRP A 88 -4.75 -10.90 -16.04
N PRO A 89 -5.71 -11.71 -15.59
CA PRO A 89 -6.95 -11.21 -15.01
C PRO A 89 -6.67 -10.36 -13.77
N LEU A 90 -7.45 -9.29 -13.62
CA LEU A 90 -7.44 -8.42 -12.45
C LEU A 90 -8.65 -8.72 -11.55
N LEU A 91 -8.37 -9.17 -10.33
CA LEU A 91 -9.34 -9.39 -9.27
C LEU A 91 -9.36 -8.17 -8.35
N ALA A 92 -10.31 -7.26 -8.57
CA ALA A 92 -10.40 -6.00 -7.84
C ALA A 92 -11.21 -6.17 -6.55
N ASP A 93 -10.58 -6.02 -5.39
CA ASP A 93 -11.27 -5.92 -4.09
C ASP A 93 -12.23 -4.72 -4.06
N ILE A 94 -13.25 -4.77 -3.19
CA ILE A 94 -14.21 -3.67 -3.03
C ILE A 94 -13.54 -2.35 -2.64
N ASN A 95 -12.45 -2.41 -1.87
CA ASN A 95 -11.69 -1.24 -1.42
C ASN A 95 -10.56 -0.83 -2.38
N SER A 96 -10.37 -1.55 -3.50
CA SER A 96 -9.31 -1.23 -4.47
C SER A 96 -9.56 0.10 -5.20
N GLY A 97 -10.82 0.49 -5.36
CA GLY A 97 -11.23 1.58 -6.22
C GLY A 97 -11.21 1.24 -7.72
N LEU A 98 -10.91 -0.02 -8.08
CA LEU A 98 -10.79 -0.48 -9.48
C LEU A 98 -12.03 -1.23 -10.01
N ARG A 99 -13.09 -1.40 -9.19
CA ARG A 99 -14.36 -2.01 -9.64
C ARG A 99 -15.21 -1.11 -10.53
N LYS A 100 -14.93 0.19 -10.61
CA LYS A 100 -15.72 1.14 -11.41
C LYS A 100 -15.33 1.03 -12.89
N PRO A 101 -16.30 1.04 -13.82
CA PRO A 101 -16.02 1.19 -15.25
C PRO A 101 -15.10 2.41 -15.50
N GLY A 102 -14.12 2.28 -16.39
CA GLY A 102 -13.13 3.32 -16.70
C GLY A 102 -11.98 3.48 -15.68
N ALA A 103 -12.09 2.97 -14.45
CA ALA A 103 -11.06 3.14 -13.42
C ALA A 103 -9.73 2.44 -13.72
N ALA A 104 -9.77 1.40 -14.56
CA ALA A 104 -8.61 0.60 -14.94
C ALA A 104 -7.93 1.07 -16.25
N GLY A 105 -8.41 2.14 -16.90
CA GLY A 105 -7.71 2.68 -18.07
C GLY A 105 -8.58 3.19 -19.22
N GLU A 106 -9.58 4.02 -18.95
CA GLU A 106 -10.00 5.02 -19.95
C GLU A 106 -9.20 6.30 -19.70
N SER A 107 -7.93 6.31 -20.09
CA SER A 107 -7.19 7.57 -20.23
C SER A 107 -7.16 7.95 -21.71
N GLU A 108 -7.83 9.06 -22.02
CA GLU A 108 -7.72 9.76 -23.29
C GLU A 108 -6.24 9.97 -23.64
N GLY A 109 -5.81 9.47 -24.81
CA GLY A 109 -4.62 9.99 -25.47
C GLY A 109 -3.32 9.19 -25.43
N THR A 110 -3.30 7.88 -25.15
CA THR A 110 -2.12 7.06 -25.49
C THR A 110 -2.51 5.69 -26.03
N THR A 111 -1.99 5.42 -27.22
CA THR A 111 -2.20 4.28 -28.11
C THR A 111 -2.20 2.92 -27.41
N SER A 112 -3.31 2.18 -27.58
CA SER A 112 -3.44 0.73 -27.36
C SER A 112 -2.95 0.20 -26.00
N ALA A 113 -3.61 0.61 -24.91
CA ALA A 113 -3.58 -0.18 -23.68
C ALA A 113 -4.45 -1.43 -23.92
N ALA A 114 -3.85 -2.62 -23.87
CA ALA A 114 -4.62 -3.87 -23.82
C ALA A 114 -5.67 -3.75 -22.71
N ALA A 115 -6.94 -3.94 -23.04
CA ALA A 115 -8.02 -3.78 -22.08
C ALA A 115 -7.77 -4.70 -20.88
N VAL A 116 -7.76 -4.13 -19.68
CA VAL A 116 -7.60 -4.91 -18.44
C VAL A 116 -8.74 -5.90 -18.36
N ARG A 117 -8.43 -7.20 -18.31
CA ARG A 117 -9.41 -8.26 -18.10
C ARG A 117 -9.82 -8.28 -16.63
N SER A 118 -10.72 -7.38 -16.25
CA SER A 118 -11.32 -7.36 -14.92
C SER A 118 -12.31 -8.51 -14.78
N VAL A 119 -12.26 -9.24 -13.66
CA VAL A 119 -13.21 -10.30 -13.35
C VAL A 119 -14.25 -9.77 -12.37
N PRO A 120 -15.47 -9.45 -12.83
CA PRO A 120 -16.52 -8.96 -11.94
C PRO A 120 -16.93 -10.06 -10.97
N LEU A 121 -17.27 -9.68 -9.73
CA LEU A 121 -17.78 -10.59 -8.70
C LEU A 121 -16.88 -11.81 -8.46
N TYR A 122 -15.56 -11.64 -8.57
CA TYR A 122 -14.60 -12.74 -8.44
C TYR A 122 -14.67 -13.46 -7.08
N ASP A 123 -15.20 -12.80 -6.05
CA ASP A 123 -15.50 -13.39 -4.75
C ASP A 123 -16.42 -14.61 -4.83
N LEU A 124 -17.30 -14.67 -5.85
CA LEU A 124 -18.12 -15.84 -6.13
C LEU A 124 -17.32 -17.02 -6.72
N LEU A 125 -16.19 -16.73 -7.39
CA LEU A 125 -15.30 -17.75 -7.96
C LEU A 125 -14.45 -18.43 -6.89
N ILE A 126 -14.17 -17.76 -5.78
CA ILE A 126 -13.35 -18.33 -4.68
C ILE A 126 -14.04 -19.54 -4.04
N GLY A 127 -15.38 -19.59 -4.07
CA GLY A 127 -16.17 -20.71 -3.56
C GLY A 127 -16.62 -21.72 -4.63
N ALA A 128 -16.22 -21.53 -5.89
CA ALA A 128 -16.64 -22.41 -6.99
C ALA A 128 -15.75 -23.65 -7.08
N GLU A 129 -16.36 -24.83 -7.31
CA GLU A 129 -15.63 -26.11 -7.39
C GLU A 129 -14.76 -26.23 -8.65
N GLU A 130 -15.07 -25.50 -9.72
CA GLU A 130 -14.41 -25.61 -11.03
C GLU A 130 -13.65 -24.33 -11.44
N VAL A 131 -12.67 -23.93 -10.64
CA VAL A 131 -11.72 -22.85 -11.02
C VAL A 131 -10.31 -23.42 -11.08
N ALA A 132 -9.68 -23.34 -12.26
CA ALA A 132 -8.28 -23.71 -12.41
C ALA A 132 -7.41 -22.81 -11.51
N PRO A 133 -6.58 -23.39 -10.63
CA PRO A 133 -5.78 -22.60 -9.70
C PRO A 133 -4.69 -21.83 -10.47
N PRO A 134 -4.45 -20.55 -10.15
CA PRO A 134 -3.32 -19.82 -10.71
C PRO A 134 -2.00 -20.41 -10.17
N ASP A 135 -0.95 -20.36 -10.99
CA ASP A 135 0.41 -20.72 -10.53
C ASP A 135 1.12 -19.55 -9.84
N VAL A 136 0.69 -18.31 -10.11
CA VAL A 136 1.17 -17.11 -9.44
C VAL A 136 0.03 -16.17 -9.08
N VAL A 137 0.04 -15.68 -7.84
CA VAL A 137 -0.84 -14.61 -7.37
C VAL A 137 0.01 -13.39 -7.04
N LEU A 138 -0.21 -12.29 -7.75
CA LEU A 138 0.43 -11.01 -7.46
C LEU A 138 -0.55 -10.09 -6.72
N MET A 139 -0.24 -9.81 -5.46
CA MET A 139 -1.03 -8.93 -4.61
C MET A 139 -0.54 -7.48 -4.75
N ALA A 140 -1.42 -6.57 -5.17
CA ALA A 140 -1.16 -5.14 -5.23
C ALA A 140 -2.05 -4.39 -4.23
N GLY A 141 -1.44 -3.74 -3.25
CA GLY A 141 -2.18 -3.13 -2.13
C GLY A 141 -2.62 -4.17 -1.08
N GLY A 142 -3.36 -3.72 -0.08
CA GLY A 142 -3.70 -4.51 1.10
C GLY A 142 -4.25 -3.64 2.23
N ARG A 143 -4.62 -4.26 3.37
CA ARG A 143 -4.94 -3.49 4.59
C ARG A 143 -3.69 -2.75 5.08
#